data_AF-A0A835ER55-F1
#
_entry.id   AF-A0A835ER55-F1
#
_cell.length_a   1.000
_cell.length_b   1.000
_cell.length_c   1.000
_cell.angle_alpha   90.00
_cell.angle_beta   90.00
_cell.angle_gamma   90.00
#
_symmetry.space_group_name_H-M   'P 1'
#
loop_
_entity.id
_entity.type
_entity.pdbx_description
1 polymer ?
#
loop_
_entity_poly.entity_id
_entity_poly.type
_entity_poly.pdbx_seq_one_letter_code
_entity_poly.pdbx_strand_id
1 'polypeptide(L)'
;MLAATTTSTQLPASSSSSRPRVSTLLYLNHGRGRARGADLRCRRRLLTARGERPSHDEDEEDDDEVAGFDAAVALFNRGEYHACHDVVEELWYAAEDPVRTLLHGLLQCAVGFHHLFNQNHRGAMMELGEGLCKLRKLNLDHDDNPFSLFRDDVSSVLQFLYRTQKELAACTDDMCLTMNGSPTSYQLLGDFAAGRQLYRLKAAADTGGGVSMSIIFSLSDDDRASEPAAPHTVVKLPTLHATEQNLTDLQRAYEFM
;
A
#
# COMPACT_ATOMS: atom_id res chain seq x y z
N MET A 1 -32.61 -64.42 -14.60
CA MET A 1 -31.31 -64.42 -13.90
C MET A 1 -30.39 -63.46 -14.61
N LEU A 2 -29.95 -62.44 -13.89
CA LEU A 2 -29.12 -61.33 -14.33
C LEU A 2 -27.64 -61.74 -14.42
N ALA A 3 -26.91 -61.24 -15.40
CA ALA A 3 -25.46 -61.06 -15.33
C ALA A 3 -25.06 -59.85 -16.17
N ALA A 4 -24.96 -58.69 -15.53
CA ALA A 4 -24.36 -57.48 -16.08
C ALA A 4 -22.90 -57.43 -15.60
N THR A 5 -21.96 -57.50 -16.54
CA THR A 5 -20.52 -57.30 -16.31
C THR A 5 -20.23 -55.81 -16.14
N THR A 6 -19.77 -55.42 -14.96
CA THR A 6 -19.29 -54.08 -14.63
C THR A 6 -17.80 -53.97 -14.92
N THR A 7 -17.43 -53.11 -15.87
CA THR A 7 -16.03 -52.76 -16.14
C THR A 7 -15.65 -51.55 -15.29
N SER A 8 -14.70 -51.73 -14.37
CA SER A 8 -14.15 -50.68 -13.51
C SER A 8 -13.03 -49.96 -14.25
N THR A 9 -13.24 -48.68 -14.57
CA THR A 9 -12.19 -47.81 -15.14
C THR A 9 -11.45 -47.13 -13.99
N GLN A 10 -10.21 -47.54 -13.73
CA GLN A 10 -9.28 -46.89 -12.82
C GLN A 10 -8.77 -45.57 -13.41
N LEU A 11 -8.82 -44.50 -12.62
CA LEU A 11 -8.13 -43.22 -12.89
C LEU A 11 -6.63 -43.37 -12.57
N PRO A 12 -5.71 -42.83 -13.40
CA PRO A 12 -4.29 -42.88 -13.09
C PRO A 12 -3.90 -41.84 -12.04
N ALA A 13 -2.92 -42.24 -11.23
CA ALA A 13 -2.36 -41.52 -10.10
C ALA A 13 -1.68 -40.19 -10.48
N SER A 14 -1.82 -39.22 -9.57
CA SER A 14 -1.19 -37.90 -9.60
C SER A 14 0.33 -38.01 -9.57
N SER A 15 0.98 -37.48 -10.60
CA SER A 15 2.43 -37.27 -10.63
C SER A 15 2.80 -36.04 -9.80
N SER A 16 3.69 -36.27 -8.84
CA SER A 16 4.34 -35.25 -8.03
C SER A 16 5.22 -34.35 -8.92
N SER A 17 4.74 -33.14 -9.24
CA SER A 17 5.53 -32.13 -9.95
C SER A 17 6.18 -31.17 -8.95
N SER A 18 7.50 -31.16 -9.02
CA SER A 18 8.47 -30.39 -8.26
C SER A 18 8.20 -28.87 -8.27
N ARG A 19 8.13 -28.27 -7.08
CA ARG A 19 8.10 -26.82 -6.87
C ARG A 19 9.38 -26.18 -7.41
N PRO A 20 9.34 -25.11 -8.22
CA PRO A 20 10.54 -24.35 -8.54
C PRO A 20 10.96 -23.51 -7.34
N ARG A 21 12.28 -23.43 -7.13
CA ARG A 21 12.92 -22.65 -6.07
C ARG A 21 12.69 -21.16 -6.31
N VAL A 22 12.09 -20.49 -5.32
CA VAL A 22 11.97 -19.03 -5.27
C VAL A 22 13.38 -18.43 -5.23
N SER A 23 13.70 -17.62 -6.22
CA SER A 23 14.95 -16.86 -6.28
C SER A 23 14.86 -15.70 -5.30
N THR A 24 15.55 -15.83 -4.16
CA THR A 24 15.74 -14.76 -3.17
C THR A 24 16.59 -13.66 -3.79
N LEU A 25 15.96 -12.60 -4.29
CA LEU A 25 16.66 -11.34 -4.52
C LEU A 25 16.97 -10.72 -3.16
N LEU A 26 18.26 -10.74 -2.84
CA LEU A 26 18.90 -10.18 -1.68
C LEU A 26 18.50 -8.71 -1.49
N TYR A 27 17.70 -8.44 -0.47
CA TYR A 27 17.71 -7.14 0.18
C TYR A 27 19.13 -6.94 0.74
N LEU A 28 19.77 -5.85 0.32
CA LEU A 28 21.01 -5.38 0.91
C LEU A 28 20.83 -5.28 2.43
N ASN A 29 21.59 -6.12 3.13
CA ASN A 29 21.79 -6.07 4.57
C ASN A 29 22.17 -4.66 4.99
N HIS A 30 21.28 -3.97 5.71
CA HIS A 30 21.64 -2.97 6.70
C HIS A 30 20.97 -3.36 8.02
N GLY A 31 21.81 -3.81 8.96
CA GLY A 31 21.64 -3.62 10.40
C GLY A 31 20.46 -4.32 11.09
N ARG A 32 20.77 -5.47 11.72
CA ARG A 32 20.31 -6.08 12.99
C ARG A 32 19.29 -5.41 13.96
N GLY A 33 18.65 -4.27 13.69
CA GLY A 33 17.66 -3.61 14.59
C GLY A 33 16.18 -3.92 14.31
N ARG A 34 15.86 -4.50 13.14
CA ARG A 34 14.48 -4.59 12.61
C ARG A 34 13.54 -5.59 13.30
N ALA A 35 14.05 -6.46 14.17
CA ALA A 35 13.25 -7.51 14.83
C ALA A 35 12.55 -7.05 16.12
N ARG A 36 13.03 -6.00 16.80
CA ARG A 36 12.51 -5.55 18.10
C ARG A 36 11.21 -4.73 18.00
N GLY A 37 11.04 -3.91 16.95
CA GLY A 37 9.82 -3.09 16.77
C GLY A 37 8.54 -3.89 16.48
N ALA A 38 8.64 -5.06 15.86
CA ALA A 38 7.49 -5.96 15.67
C ALA A 38 7.00 -6.61 16.97
N ASP A 39 7.91 -6.81 17.92
CA ASP A 39 7.66 -7.47 19.21
C ASP A 39 6.91 -6.53 20.18
N LEU A 40 7.28 -5.25 20.19
CA LEU A 40 6.58 -4.19 20.93
C LEU A 40 5.12 -4.01 20.45
N ARG A 41 4.87 -4.15 19.14
CA ARG A 41 3.52 -4.09 18.54
C ARG A 41 2.61 -5.22 19.01
N CYS A 42 3.13 -6.44 19.12
CA CYS A 42 2.37 -7.59 19.61
C CYS A 42 2.06 -7.45 21.10
N ARG A 43 3.06 -7.04 21.89
CA ARG A 43 2.94 -6.80 23.33
C ARG A 43 1.89 -5.74 23.64
N ARG A 44 1.89 -4.60 22.93
CA ARG A 44 0.92 -3.53 23.19
C ARG A 44 -0.51 -3.90 22.80
N ARG A 45 -0.73 -4.57 21.66
CA ARG A 45 -2.07 -5.08 21.26
C ARG A 45 -2.61 -6.15 22.21
N LEU A 46 -1.75 -7.02 22.75
CA LEU A 46 -2.12 -8.03 23.76
C LEU A 46 -2.52 -7.39 25.09
N LEU A 47 -1.79 -6.37 25.55
CA LEU A 47 -2.07 -5.68 26.81
C LEU A 47 -3.41 -4.94 26.77
N THR A 48 -3.72 -4.20 25.69
CA THR A 48 -5.04 -3.56 25.55
C THR A 48 -6.19 -4.55 25.42
N ALA A 49 -5.99 -5.68 24.71
CA ALA A 49 -7.01 -6.72 24.60
C ALA A 49 -7.31 -7.42 25.94
N ARG A 50 -6.37 -7.42 26.89
CA ARG A 50 -6.54 -7.95 28.25
C ARG A 50 -7.03 -6.91 29.26
N GLY A 51 -7.22 -5.65 28.84
CA GLY A 51 -7.57 -4.55 29.75
C GLY A 51 -6.43 -4.16 30.70
N GLU A 52 -5.20 -4.58 30.40
CA GLU A 52 -4.00 -4.30 31.18
C GLU A 52 -3.33 -3.05 30.61
N ARG A 53 -3.16 -2.02 31.46
CA ARG A 53 -2.36 -0.85 31.09
C ARG A 53 -0.90 -1.20 31.36
N PRO A 54 0.03 -1.04 30.39
CA PRO A 54 1.44 -1.40 30.62
C PRO A 54 2.00 -0.61 31.80
N SER A 55 2.70 -1.28 32.71
CA SER A 55 3.50 -0.65 33.77
C SER A 55 4.69 0.08 33.15
N HIS A 56 5.01 1.24 33.70
CA HIS A 56 5.83 2.28 33.07
C HIS A 56 7.37 2.06 33.16
N ASP A 57 7.83 0.89 33.64
CA ASP A 57 9.19 0.79 34.23
C ASP A 57 10.11 -0.29 33.63
N GLU A 58 9.86 -0.85 32.44
CA GLU A 58 10.84 -1.76 31.82
C GLU A 58 10.91 -1.51 30.31
N ASP A 59 11.80 -0.58 29.93
CA ASP A 59 12.68 -0.57 28.73
C ASP A 59 13.17 0.88 28.47
N GLU A 60 13.97 1.46 29.39
CA GLU A 60 14.83 2.62 29.10
C GLU A 60 16.08 2.11 28.33
N GLU A 61 15.92 1.83 27.05
CA GLU A 61 17.05 1.85 26.10
C GLU A 61 16.82 3.09 25.21
N ASP A 62 17.72 4.09 25.32
CA ASP A 62 17.83 5.25 24.43
C ASP A 62 17.75 4.81 22.96
N ASP A 63 16.57 4.96 22.35
CA ASP A 63 16.38 5.10 20.90
C ASP A 63 15.63 6.43 20.70
N ASP A 64 16.30 7.51 21.10
CA ASP A 64 15.86 8.88 20.84
C ASP A 64 15.63 9.08 19.33
N GLU A 65 14.47 9.68 19.01
CA GLU A 65 14.26 10.49 17.80
C GLU A 65 13.85 9.80 16.49
N VAL A 66 12.72 9.08 16.48
CA VAL A 66 11.83 9.04 15.29
C VAL A 66 10.35 9.22 15.68
N ALA A 67 10.09 10.08 16.66
CA ALA A 67 8.73 10.38 17.10
C ALA A 67 8.26 11.68 16.45
N GLY A 68 7.19 11.62 15.65
CA GLY A 68 6.54 12.83 15.16
C GLY A 68 6.08 12.77 13.70
N PHE A 69 5.26 13.73 13.33
CA PHE A 69 4.66 13.77 12.00
C PHE A 69 5.70 13.98 10.89
N ASP A 70 6.67 14.87 11.11
CA ASP A 70 7.74 15.13 10.13
C ASP A 70 8.59 13.89 9.84
N ALA A 71 8.80 13.05 10.86
CA ALA A 71 9.48 11.76 10.70
C ALA A 71 8.65 10.79 9.83
N ALA A 72 7.33 10.72 10.06
CA ALA A 72 6.43 9.96 9.20
C ALA A 72 6.45 10.45 7.76
N VAL A 73 6.44 11.77 7.53
CA VAL A 73 6.54 12.36 6.19
C VAL A 73 7.86 11.96 5.51
N ALA A 74 8.98 12.04 6.23
CA ALA A 74 10.28 11.66 5.70
C ALA A 74 10.34 10.16 5.34
N LEU A 75 9.78 9.28 6.19
CA LEU A 75 9.67 7.84 5.91
C LEU A 75 8.81 7.56 4.68
N PHE A 76 7.66 8.21 4.57
CA PHE A 76 6.77 8.07 3.41
C PHE A 76 7.50 8.43 2.11
N ASN A 77 8.17 9.58 2.10
CA ASN A 77 8.87 10.10 0.92
C ASN A 77 10.11 9.28 0.53
N ARG A 78 10.70 8.53 1.47
CA ARG A 78 11.77 7.55 1.18
C ARG A 78 11.25 6.19 0.71
N GLY A 79 9.93 5.99 0.67
CA GLY A 79 9.31 4.72 0.33
C GLY A 79 9.33 3.69 1.47
N GLU A 80 9.64 4.11 2.70
CA GLU A 80 9.64 3.27 3.90
C GLU A 80 8.22 3.16 4.48
N TYR A 81 7.26 2.76 3.63
CA TYR A 81 5.83 2.88 3.92
C TYR A 81 5.36 2.11 5.16
N HIS A 82 5.95 0.95 5.47
CA HIS A 82 5.60 0.21 6.69
C HIS A 82 6.09 0.92 7.96
N ALA A 83 7.29 1.49 7.93
CA ALA A 83 7.78 2.26 9.08
C ALA A 83 6.98 3.56 9.25
N CYS A 84 6.64 4.23 8.14
CA CYS A 84 5.71 5.36 8.16
C CYS A 84 4.36 4.97 8.77
N HIS A 85 3.77 3.83 8.39
CA HIS A 85 2.53 3.34 8.96
C HIS A 85 2.60 3.25 10.49
N ASP A 86 3.68 2.67 11.02
CA ASP A 86 3.84 2.49 12.46
C ASP A 86 3.87 3.83 13.20
N VAL A 87 4.62 4.82 12.69
CA VAL A 87 4.67 6.17 13.29
C VAL A 87 3.30 6.87 13.20
N VAL A 88 2.62 6.80 12.05
CA VAL A 88 1.30 7.43 11.89
C VAL A 88 0.23 6.76 12.75
N GLU A 89 0.32 5.44 12.98
CA GLU A 89 -0.58 4.70 13.88
C GLU A 89 -0.49 5.21 15.32
N GLU A 90 0.72 5.48 15.81
CA GLU A 90 0.93 6.06 17.14
C GLU A 90 0.34 7.47 17.26
N LEU A 91 0.58 8.34 16.28
CA LEU A 91 -0.01 9.68 16.22
C LEU A 91 -1.54 9.62 16.15
N TRP A 92 -2.07 8.70 15.34
CA TRP A 92 -3.51 8.49 15.18
C TRP A 92 -4.18 8.07 16.49
N TYR A 93 -3.54 7.22 17.30
CA TYR A 93 -4.11 6.82 18.60
C TYR A 93 -4.31 8.00 19.55
N ALA A 94 -3.41 8.98 19.53
CA ALA A 94 -3.47 10.16 20.39
C ALA A 94 -4.33 11.31 19.82
N ALA A 95 -4.65 11.28 18.53
CA ALA A 95 -5.35 12.38 17.85
C ALA A 95 -6.87 12.35 18.04
N GLU A 96 -7.45 13.57 18.05
CA GLU A 96 -8.87 13.85 17.96
C GLU A 96 -9.24 14.38 16.57
N ASP A 97 -10.54 14.36 16.22
CA ASP A 97 -10.99 14.90 14.95
C ASP A 97 -10.84 16.44 14.90
N PRO A 98 -10.52 17.03 13.73
CA PRO A 98 -10.38 16.41 12.39
C PRO A 98 -9.04 15.73 12.10
N VAL A 99 -7.98 15.99 12.88
CA VAL A 99 -6.63 15.49 12.62
C VAL A 99 -6.59 13.95 12.66
N ARG A 100 -7.36 13.33 13.55
CA ARG A 100 -7.55 11.88 13.60
C ARG A 100 -7.99 11.31 12.26
N THR A 101 -8.97 11.92 11.60
CA THR A 101 -9.45 11.48 10.28
C THR A 101 -8.37 11.63 9.21
N LEU A 102 -7.59 12.73 9.24
CA LEU A 102 -6.47 12.93 8.32
C LEU A 102 -5.39 11.84 8.50
N LEU A 103 -4.93 11.63 9.73
CA LEU A 103 -3.90 10.63 10.05
C LEU A 103 -4.37 9.23 9.69
N HIS A 104 -5.65 8.91 9.89
CA HIS A 104 -6.21 7.63 9.47
C HIS A 104 -6.20 7.48 7.93
N GLY A 105 -6.41 8.57 7.19
CA GLY A 105 -6.24 8.59 5.74
C GLY A 105 -4.80 8.31 5.32
N LEU A 106 -3.83 8.99 5.93
CA LEU A 106 -2.40 8.82 5.65
C LEU A 106 -1.89 7.41 6.03
N LEU A 107 -2.35 6.88 7.17
CA LEU A 107 -2.07 5.53 7.64
C LEU A 107 -2.48 4.50 6.58
N GLN A 108 -3.72 4.62 6.07
CA GLN A 108 -4.23 3.74 5.03
C GLN A 108 -3.48 3.89 3.70
N CYS A 109 -3.09 5.11 3.35
CA CYS A 109 -2.24 5.32 2.17
C CYS A 109 -0.88 4.62 2.34
N ALA A 110 -0.22 4.75 3.50
CA ALA A 110 1.07 4.12 3.77
C ALA A 110 1.00 2.59 3.64
N VAL A 111 0.07 1.92 4.33
CA VAL A 111 -0.06 0.45 4.21
C VAL A 111 -0.51 0.02 2.80
N GLY A 112 -1.31 0.84 2.10
CA GLY A 112 -1.67 0.62 0.70
C GLY A 112 -0.46 0.60 -0.23
N PHE A 113 0.47 1.55 -0.10
CA PHE A 113 1.73 1.53 -0.84
C PHE A 113 2.63 0.38 -0.42
N HIS A 114 2.69 0.04 0.87
CA HIS A 114 3.42 -1.14 1.33
C HIS A 114 2.92 -2.43 0.65
N HIS A 115 1.59 -2.61 0.55
CA HIS A 115 0.99 -3.72 -0.18
C HIS A 115 1.35 -3.71 -1.67
N LEU A 116 1.33 -2.53 -2.31
CA LEU A 116 1.67 -2.40 -3.73
C LEU A 116 3.09 -2.92 -4.01
N PHE A 117 4.07 -2.49 -3.21
CA PHE A 117 5.46 -2.90 -3.39
C PHE A 117 5.77 -4.32 -2.91
N ASN A 118 4.87 -4.92 -2.14
CA ASN A 118 4.91 -6.35 -1.78
C ASN A 118 4.03 -7.23 -2.70
N GLN A 119 3.69 -6.74 -3.89
CA GLN A 119 2.94 -7.50 -4.91
C GLN A 119 1.53 -7.93 -4.43
N ASN A 120 0.99 -7.23 -3.45
CA ASN A 120 -0.40 -7.37 -2.98
C ASN A 120 -1.27 -6.26 -3.59
N HIS A 121 -1.60 -6.42 -4.87
CA HIS A 121 -2.37 -5.47 -5.66
C HIS A 121 -3.77 -5.21 -5.10
N ARG A 122 -4.44 -6.29 -4.67
CA ARG A 122 -5.78 -6.22 -4.09
C ARG A 122 -5.78 -5.42 -2.79
N GLY A 123 -4.84 -5.72 -1.89
CA GLY A 123 -4.66 -4.97 -0.64
C GLY A 123 -4.34 -3.51 -0.91
N ALA A 124 -3.43 -3.23 -1.85
CA ALA A 124 -3.07 -1.86 -2.21
C ALA A 124 -4.28 -1.00 -2.60
N MET A 125 -5.10 -1.47 -3.55
CA MET A 125 -6.26 -0.69 -3.99
C MET A 125 -7.30 -0.48 -2.90
N MET A 126 -7.52 -1.50 -2.07
CA MET A 126 -8.48 -1.43 -0.97
C MET A 126 -8.07 -0.36 0.04
N GLU A 127 -6.83 -0.42 0.53
CA GLU A 127 -6.33 0.53 1.53
C GLU A 127 -6.17 1.95 0.94
N LEU A 128 -5.67 2.08 -0.30
CA LEU A 128 -5.61 3.39 -0.97
C LEU A 128 -7.01 3.99 -1.18
N GLY A 129 -8.00 3.17 -1.55
CA GLY A 129 -9.39 3.60 -1.71
C GLY A 129 -10.02 4.05 -0.38
N GLU A 130 -9.75 3.33 0.69
CA GLU A 130 -10.16 3.70 2.04
C GLU A 130 -9.48 4.98 2.53
N GLY A 131 -8.18 5.14 2.29
CA GLY A 131 -7.42 6.35 2.61
C GLY A 131 -8.03 7.57 1.91
N LEU A 132 -8.26 7.49 0.60
CA LEU A 132 -8.93 8.55 -0.16
C LEU A 132 -10.34 8.86 0.34
N CYS A 133 -11.11 7.85 0.77
CA CYS A 133 -12.42 8.09 1.37
C CYS A 133 -12.33 8.98 2.61
N LYS A 134 -11.32 8.76 3.46
CA LYS A 134 -11.08 9.56 4.66
C LYS A 134 -10.59 10.97 4.30
N LEU A 135 -9.62 11.08 3.39
CA LEU A 135 -9.09 12.37 2.93
C LEU A 135 -10.17 13.26 2.28
N ARG A 136 -11.12 12.67 1.52
CA ARG A 136 -12.24 13.41 0.91
C ARG A 136 -13.32 13.89 1.88
N LYS A 137 -13.34 13.40 3.12
CA LYS A 137 -14.25 13.92 4.15
C LYS A 137 -13.77 15.25 4.73
N LEU A 138 -12.51 15.59 4.49
CA LEU A 138 -11.90 16.82 4.97
C LEU A 138 -12.02 17.91 3.90
N ASN A 139 -12.26 19.14 4.34
CA ASN A 139 -12.30 20.33 3.50
C ASN A 139 -10.87 20.77 3.20
N LEU A 140 -10.21 20.07 2.27
CA LEU A 140 -8.81 20.30 1.89
C LEU A 140 -8.65 21.19 0.66
N ASP A 141 -9.74 21.57 -0.01
CA ASP A 141 -9.75 22.17 -1.36
C ASP A 141 -9.33 23.65 -1.41
N HIS A 142 -8.58 24.12 -0.42
CA HIS A 142 -7.93 25.43 -0.47
C HIS A 142 -6.64 25.34 -1.27
N ASP A 143 -6.38 26.36 -2.10
CA ASP A 143 -5.13 26.47 -2.87
C ASP A 143 -3.91 26.33 -1.93
N ASP A 144 -2.89 25.61 -2.41
CA ASP A 144 -1.64 25.31 -1.69
C ASP A 144 -1.74 24.37 -0.46
N ASN A 145 -2.86 23.70 -0.22
CA ASN A 145 -2.93 22.68 0.83
C ASN A 145 -2.13 21.40 0.44
N PRO A 146 -1.06 21.04 1.18
CA PRO A 146 -0.23 19.88 0.82
C PRO A 146 -0.98 18.54 0.88
N PHE A 147 -2.02 18.43 1.71
CA PHE A 147 -2.84 17.23 1.80
C PHE A 147 -3.79 17.08 0.60
N SER A 148 -4.19 18.19 -0.03
CA SER A 148 -4.99 18.16 -1.26
C SER A 148 -4.16 17.62 -2.44
N LEU A 149 -2.94 18.14 -2.61
CA LEU A 149 -2.00 17.64 -3.62
C LEU A 149 -1.68 16.16 -3.41
N PHE A 150 -1.41 15.77 -2.16
CA PHE A 150 -1.18 14.36 -1.81
C PHE A 150 -2.39 13.47 -2.14
N ARG A 151 -3.60 13.90 -1.78
CA ARG A 151 -4.86 13.20 -2.09
C ARG A 151 -5.00 12.99 -3.60
N ASP A 152 -4.70 13.99 -4.41
CA ASP A 152 -4.87 13.94 -5.86
C ASP A 152 -3.83 13.04 -6.52
N ASP A 153 -2.58 13.05 -6.03
CA ASP A 153 -1.54 12.11 -6.45
C ASP A 153 -1.92 10.66 -6.09
N VAL A 154 -2.41 10.41 -4.87
CA VAL A 154 -2.90 9.08 -4.45
C VAL A 154 -4.09 8.63 -5.31
N SER A 155 -5.02 9.53 -5.63
CA SER A 155 -6.15 9.28 -6.52
C SER A 155 -5.68 8.87 -7.91
N SER A 156 -4.66 9.54 -8.43
CA SER A 156 -4.04 9.22 -9.73
C SER A 156 -3.39 7.84 -9.74
N VAL A 157 -2.67 7.49 -8.66
CA VAL A 157 -2.13 6.13 -8.50
C VAL A 157 -3.24 5.10 -8.44
N LEU A 158 -4.28 5.31 -7.62
CA LEU A 158 -5.37 4.34 -7.49
C LEU A 158 -6.09 4.14 -8.83
N GLN A 159 -6.33 5.23 -9.57
CA GLN A 159 -6.93 5.16 -10.90
C GLN A 159 -6.03 4.40 -11.89
N PHE A 160 -4.71 4.61 -11.82
CA PHE A 160 -3.74 3.85 -12.60
C PHE A 160 -3.83 2.35 -12.30
N LEU A 161 -3.84 1.94 -11.03
CA LEU A 161 -3.99 0.53 -10.63
C LEU A 161 -5.29 -0.07 -11.17
N TYR A 162 -6.41 0.65 -11.07
CA TYR A 162 -7.69 0.18 -11.62
C TYR A 162 -7.68 0.04 -13.14
N ARG A 163 -7.01 0.94 -13.86
CA ARG A 163 -6.87 0.84 -15.32
C ARG A 163 -6.05 -0.39 -15.69
N THR A 164 -4.90 -0.59 -15.04
CA THR A 164 -4.08 -1.80 -15.22
C THR A 164 -4.90 -3.06 -14.99
N GLN A 165 -5.72 -3.11 -13.94
CA GLN A 165 -6.57 -4.27 -13.70
C GLN A 165 -7.67 -4.46 -14.75
N LYS A 166 -8.29 -3.37 -15.23
CA LYS A 166 -9.26 -3.45 -16.32
C LYS A 166 -8.64 -4.01 -17.59
N GLU A 167 -7.41 -3.61 -17.90
CA GLU A 167 -6.69 -4.07 -19.09
C GLU A 167 -6.21 -5.53 -18.97
N LEU A 168 -5.86 -6.01 -17.77
CA LEU A 168 -5.20 -7.32 -17.61
C LEU A 168 -5.99 -8.40 -16.87
N ALA A 169 -6.77 -8.01 -15.88
CA ALA A 169 -7.42 -8.93 -14.95
C ALA A 169 -8.84 -9.22 -15.39
N ALA A 170 -9.47 -8.21 -15.97
CA ALA A 170 -10.83 -8.29 -16.39
C ALA A 170 -10.95 -9.08 -17.70
N CYS A 171 -9.90 -9.13 -18.52
CA CYS A 171 -9.89 -9.82 -19.81
C CYS A 171 -8.97 -11.06 -19.79
N THR A 172 -9.57 -12.21 -20.10
CA THR A 172 -8.87 -13.40 -20.60
C THR A 172 -8.95 -13.42 -22.13
N ASP A 173 -8.23 -14.33 -22.78
CA ASP A 173 -8.28 -14.48 -24.25
C ASP A 173 -9.72 -14.66 -24.78
N ASP A 174 -10.61 -15.22 -23.96
CA ASP A 174 -11.98 -15.57 -24.35
C ASP A 174 -13.08 -14.67 -23.74
N MET A 175 -12.79 -13.89 -22.68
CA MET A 175 -13.85 -13.15 -21.96
C MET A 175 -13.31 -11.95 -21.17
N CYS A 176 -14.01 -10.82 -21.29
CA CYS A 176 -13.80 -9.62 -20.47
C CYS A 176 -14.95 -9.38 -19.46
N LEU A 177 -14.62 -9.13 -18.20
CA LEU A 177 -15.53 -8.70 -17.14
C LEU A 177 -15.57 -7.17 -17.05
N THR A 178 -16.75 -6.59 -16.93
CA THR A 178 -16.86 -5.14 -16.70
C THR A 178 -16.60 -4.82 -15.24
N MET A 179 -15.48 -4.15 -14.96
CA MET A 179 -15.15 -3.65 -13.62
C MET A 179 -15.77 -2.27 -13.40
N ASN A 180 -16.81 -2.18 -12.57
CA ASN A 180 -17.50 -0.91 -12.28
C ASN A 180 -16.99 -0.22 -11.00
N GLY A 181 -15.95 -0.78 -10.36
CA GLY A 181 -15.39 -0.26 -9.12
C GLY A 181 -16.20 -0.58 -7.85
N SER A 182 -17.23 -1.43 -7.96
CA SER A 182 -17.97 -1.92 -6.79
C SER A 182 -17.13 -2.91 -5.97
N PRO A 183 -17.45 -3.09 -4.67
CA PRO A 183 -16.86 -4.17 -3.86
C PRO A 183 -16.95 -5.55 -4.52
N THR A 184 -18.07 -5.82 -5.20
CA THR A 184 -18.30 -7.07 -5.94
C THR A 184 -17.32 -7.23 -7.09
N SER A 185 -17.05 -6.18 -7.88
CA SER A 185 -16.03 -6.23 -8.94
C SER A 185 -14.66 -6.62 -8.37
N TYR A 186 -14.28 -6.13 -7.18
CA TYR A 186 -13.01 -6.51 -6.55
C TYR A 186 -13.00 -7.92 -5.96
N GLN A 187 -14.14 -8.44 -5.49
CA GLN A 187 -14.22 -9.83 -5.03
C GLN A 187 -14.01 -10.81 -6.19
N LEU A 188 -14.50 -10.48 -7.39
CA LEU A 188 -14.34 -11.32 -8.58
C LEU A 188 -12.90 -11.46 -9.05
N LEU A 189 -12.00 -10.54 -8.65
CA LEU A 189 -10.58 -10.63 -9.00
C LEU A 189 -9.84 -11.74 -8.25
N GLY A 190 -10.37 -12.25 -7.14
CA GLY A 190 -9.69 -13.25 -6.31
C GLY A 190 -8.25 -12.84 -5.97
N ASP A 191 -7.30 -13.71 -6.31
CA ASP A 191 -5.86 -13.51 -6.11
C ASP A 191 -5.14 -12.99 -7.37
N PHE A 192 -5.83 -12.21 -8.21
CA PHE A 192 -5.24 -11.67 -9.43
C PHE A 192 -3.89 -11.00 -9.17
N ALA A 193 -2.88 -11.46 -9.90
CA ALA A 193 -1.50 -10.99 -9.83
C ALA A 193 -0.84 -11.06 -8.44
N ALA A 194 -1.36 -11.88 -7.52
CA ALA A 194 -0.72 -12.13 -6.24
C ALA A 194 0.70 -12.69 -6.45
N GLY A 195 1.70 -12.02 -5.88
CA GLY A 195 3.11 -12.42 -5.99
C GLY A 195 3.73 -12.22 -7.38
N ARG A 196 3.02 -11.58 -8.33
CA ARG A 196 3.55 -11.21 -9.64
C ARG A 196 4.04 -9.76 -9.60
N GLN A 197 5.19 -9.49 -10.20
CA GLN A 197 5.68 -8.13 -10.36
C GLN A 197 5.04 -7.50 -11.60
N LEU A 198 4.00 -6.67 -11.40
CA LEU A 198 3.36 -5.93 -12.49
C LEU A 198 3.98 -4.54 -12.74
N TYR A 199 4.67 -4.00 -11.73
CA TYR A 199 5.18 -2.64 -11.75
C TYR A 199 6.68 -2.57 -11.49
N ARG A 200 7.33 -1.61 -12.15
CA ARG A 200 8.73 -1.26 -11.93
C ARG A 200 8.83 0.20 -11.49
N LEU A 201 9.70 0.48 -10.53
CA LEU A 201 10.04 1.85 -10.15
C LEU A 201 10.94 2.49 -11.19
N LYS A 202 10.66 3.74 -11.53
CA LYS A 202 11.53 4.60 -12.32
C LYS A 202 11.74 5.91 -11.57
N ALA A 203 12.99 6.25 -11.30
CA ALA A 203 13.38 7.57 -10.86
C ALA A 203 13.44 8.51 -12.08
N ALA A 204 12.80 9.67 -11.98
CA ALA A 204 12.95 10.77 -12.92
C ALA A 204 13.61 11.95 -12.18
N ALA A 205 14.65 12.51 -12.78
CA ALA A 205 15.17 13.80 -12.33
C ALA A 205 14.13 14.87 -12.62
N ASP A 206 13.71 15.59 -11.60
CA ASP A 206 12.84 16.75 -11.76
C ASP A 206 13.67 17.97 -12.19
N THR A 207 13.01 18.91 -12.86
CA THR A 207 13.58 20.15 -13.38
C THR A 207 14.18 21.03 -12.26
N GLY A 208 13.75 20.83 -11.01
CA GLY A 208 14.24 21.50 -9.81
C GLY A 208 15.36 20.76 -9.05
N GLY A 209 15.93 19.67 -9.58
CA GLY A 209 17.01 18.90 -8.94
C GLY A 209 16.53 17.88 -7.90
N GLY A 210 15.22 17.74 -7.69
CA GLY A 210 14.62 16.65 -6.91
C GLY A 210 14.52 15.34 -7.70
N VAL A 211 14.33 14.22 -6.99
CA VAL A 211 14.04 12.92 -7.61
C VAL A 211 12.57 12.62 -7.43
N SER A 212 11.81 12.57 -8.53
CA SER A 212 10.43 12.09 -8.52
C SER A 212 10.42 10.61 -8.84
N MET A 213 9.78 9.81 -8.00
CA MET A 213 9.57 8.39 -8.27
C MET A 213 8.26 8.20 -9.04
N SER A 214 8.29 7.32 -10.02
CA SER A 214 7.10 6.88 -10.77
C SER A 214 7.08 5.37 -10.83
N ILE A 215 5.88 4.79 -10.92
CA ILE A 215 5.71 3.38 -11.25
C ILE A 215 5.34 3.25 -12.73
N ILE A 216 5.95 2.27 -13.38
CA ILE A 216 5.70 1.91 -14.77
C ILE A 216 5.08 0.52 -14.77
N PHE A 217 3.99 0.39 -15.52
CA PHE A 217 3.37 -0.86 -15.87
C PHE A 217 4.00 -1.40 -17.17
N SER A 218 4.50 -2.64 -17.14
CA SER A 218 4.98 -3.37 -18.32
C SER A 218 4.68 -4.85 -18.17
N LEU A 219 4.11 -5.47 -19.21
CA LEU A 219 3.84 -6.92 -19.27
C LEU A 219 5.01 -7.75 -19.78
N SER A 220 5.94 -7.12 -20.50
CA SER A 220 7.00 -7.78 -21.22
C SER A 220 8.33 -7.61 -20.48
N ASP A 221 9.06 -8.73 -20.32
CA ASP A 221 10.50 -8.75 -20.04
C ASP A 221 11.33 -8.28 -21.26
N ASP A 222 10.69 -8.13 -22.43
CA ASP A 222 11.33 -7.58 -23.63
C ASP A 222 11.58 -6.08 -23.48
N ASP A 223 12.73 -5.75 -22.89
CA ASP A 223 13.40 -4.47 -22.98
C ASP A 223 13.66 -4.11 -24.46
N ARG A 224 12.66 -3.52 -25.14
CA ARG A 224 12.97 -2.50 -26.13
C ARG A 224 13.06 -1.16 -25.42
N ALA A 225 14.22 -0.95 -24.83
CA ALA A 225 14.66 0.25 -24.10
C ALA A 225 14.75 1.54 -24.96
N SER A 226 13.86 1.74 -25.93
CA SER A 226 13.98 2.85 -26.89
C SER A 226 12.67 3.54 -27.26
N GLU A 227 11.51 3.07 -26.81
CA GLU A 227 10.26 3.84 -26.97
C GLU A 227 9.80 4.47 -25.66
N PRO A 228 9.32 5.73 -25.68
CA PRO A 228 8.72 6.34 -24.51
C PRO A 228 7.50 5.51 -24.09
N ALA A 229 7.48 5.10 -22.82
CA ALA A 229 6.35 4.40 -22.23
C ALA A 229 5.06 5.18 -22.53
N ALA A 230 4.04 4.49 -23.07
CA ALA A 230 2.78 5.13 -23.44
C ALA A 230 2.21 5.90 -22.23
N PRO A 231 1.55 7.06 -22.42
CA PRO A 231 1.16 7.96 -21.33
C PRO A 231 0.24 7.34 -20.27
N HIS A 232 -0.38 6.19 -20.55
CA HIS A 232 -1.25 5.47 -19.61
C HIS A 232 -0.54 4.33 -18.86
N THR A 233 0.76 4.12 -19.11
CA THR A 233 1.57 3.05 -18.50
C THR A 233 2.47 3.55 -17.38
N VAL A 234 2.47 4.86 -17.08
CA VAL A 234 3.29 5.47 -16.02
C VAL A 234 2.42 6.34 -15.13
N VAL A 235 2.66 6.28 -13.81
CA VAL A 235 2.10 7.24 -12.85
C VAL A 235 3.15 7.65 -11.84
N LYS A 236 3.15 8.93 -11.47
CA LYS A 236 4.01 9.48 -10.41
C LYS A 236 3.55 8.96 -9.05
N LEU A 237 4.50 8.64 -8.17
CA LEU A 237 4.19 8.35 -6.77
C LEU A 237 3.99 9.65 -5.98
N PRO A 238 3.03 9.68 -5.05
CA PRO A 238 2.79 10.84 -4.23
C PRO A 238 4.02 11.19 -3.40
N THR A 239 4.29 12.48 -3.27
CA THR A 239 5.23 13.02 -2.29
C THR A 239 4.45 13.85 -1.29
N LEU A 240 4.61 13.55 0.00
CA LEU A 240 3.93 14.26 1.06
C LEU A 240 4.76 15.49 1.44
N HIS A 241 4.28 16.69 1.10
CA HIS A 241 4.93 17.96 1.41
C HIS A 241 4.25 18.65 2.60
N ALA A 242 4.06 17.92 3.70
CA ALA A 242 3.36 18.42 4.88
C ALA A 242 4.28 18.44 6.10
N THR A 243 3.93 19.29 7.06
CA THR A 243 4.62 19.47 8.34
C THR A 243 3.63 19.37 9.50
N GLU A 244 4.13 19.27 10.73
CA GLU A 244 3.29 19.31 11.92
C GLU A 244 2.47 20.61 12.04
N GLN A 245 2.99 21.73 11.52
CA GLN A 245 2.24 22.98 11.44
C GLN A 245 0.96 22.82 10.61
N ASN A 246 1.01 22.06 9.51
CA ASN A 246 -0.18 21.82 8.69
C ASN A 246 -1.25 21.00 9.43
N LEU A 247 -0.87 20.11 10.36
CA LEU A 247 -1.83 19.42 11.24
C LEU A 247 -2.50 20.40 12.20
N THR A 248 -1.71 21.30 12.80
CA THR A 248 -2.22 22.34 13.70
C THR A 248 -3.18 23.29 12.98
N ASP A 249 -2.85 23.67 11.74
CA ASP A 249 -3.70 24.55 10.94
C ASP A 249 -5.02 23.88 10.58
N LEU A 250 -5.00 22.58 10.25
CA LEU A 250 -6.22 21.80 10.03
C LEU A 250 -7.11 21.77 11.28
N GLN A 251 -6.53 21.52 12.45
CA GLN A 251 -7.27 21.51 13.71
C GLN A 251 -7.97 22.86 13.95
N ARG A 252 -7.23 23.97 13.82
CA ARG A 252 -7.76 25.33 13.99
C ARG A 252 -8.88 25.63 13.00
N ALA A 253 -8.74 25.24 11.74
CA ALA A 253 -9.75 25.51 10.71
C ALA A 253 -11.12 24.90 11.05
N TYR A 254 -11.16 23.79 11.79
CA TYR A 254 -12.39 23.13 12.22
C TYR A 254 -12.90 23.58 13.59
N GLU A 255 -12.07 24.19 14.43
CA GLU A 255 -12.52 24.80 15.69
C GLU A 255 -13.38 26.06 15.47
N PHE A 256 -13.23 26.71 14.32
CA PHE A 256 -13.95 27.95 13.97
C PHE A 256 -15.08 27.75 12.93
N MET A 257 -15.46 26.49 12.65
CA MET A 257 -16.52 26.12 11.69
C MET A 257 -17.79 25.68 12.41
#